data_AF-A0A9R1E2G9-F1
#
_entry.id   AF-A0A9R1E2G9-F1
#
_cell.length_a   1.000
_cell.length_b   1.000
_cell.length_c   1.000
_cell.angle_alpha   90.00
_cell.angle_beta   90.00
_cell.angle_gamma   90.00
#
_symmetry.space_group_name_H-M   'P 1'
#
loop_
_entity.id
_entity.type
_entity.pdbx_description
1 polymer ?
#
loop_
_entity_poly.entity_id
_entity_poly.type
_entity_poly.pdbx_seq_one_letter_code
_entity_poly.pdbx_strand_id
1 'polypeptide(L)'
;MAVFFNMLTRVIWVIDPLYHNKLACPPTGQRDEIIAWKLHDALFTCLNEFYAGWPTSKDNWTLKFPSMTNCIFSRADTGGCVLHVARHFDAHKLKMPLTKYTVSKTKRDALHECLKLQGNFSSLAQDAFWKVLAPSDSAFV
;
A
#
# COMPACT_ATOMS: atom_id res chain seq x y z
N MET A 1 -2.52 0.43 -7.17
CA MET A 1 -2.38 -1.02 -6.91
C MET A 1 -1.42 -1.32 -5.78
N ALA A 2 -1.78 -2.26 -4.91
CA ALA A 2 -0.91 -2.96 -3.98
C ALA A 2 -0.96 -4.47 -4.29
N VAL A 3 0.19 -5.15 -4.26
CA VAL A 3 0.29 -6.60 -4.52
C VAL A 3 0.84 -7.28 -3.28
N PHE A 4 0.10 -8.25 -2.74
CA PHE A 4 0.52 -9.02 -1.58
C PHE A 4 0.72 -10.48 -1.95
N PHE A 5 1.90 -11.01 -1.67
CA PHE A 5 2.23 -12.41 -1.86
C PHE A 5 2.03 -13.17 -0.55
N ASN A 6 1.04 -14.06 -0.50
CA ASN A 6 0.91 -15.00 0.61
C ASN A 6 1.61 -16.31 0.24
N MET A 7 2.85 -16.47 0.72
CA MET A 7 3.67 -17.66 0.45
C MET A 7 3.08 -18.95 1.05
N LEU A 8 2.27 -18.86 2.11
CA LEU A 8 1.67 -20.02 2.77
C LEU A 8 0.50 -20.59 1.96
N THR A 9 -0.40 -19.72 1.50
CA THR A 9 -1.58 -20.13 0.73
C THR A 9 -1.38 -20.07 -0.78
N ARG A 10 -0.22 -19.59 -1.25
CA ARG A 10 0.11 -19.37 -2.66
C ARG A 10 -0.93 -18.49 -3.36
N VAL A 11 -1.36 -17.44 -2.68
CA VAL A 11 -2.30 -16.46 -3.23
C VAL A 11 -1.61 -15.13 -3.44
N ILE A 12 -1.78 -14.55 -4.62
CA ILE A 12 -1.43 -13.18 -4.93
C ILE A 12 -2.69 -12.32 -4.82
N TRP A 13 -2.69 -11.38 -3.90
CA TRP A 13 -3.78 -10.41 -3.74
C TRP A 13 -3.44 -9.12 -4.46
N VAL A 14 -4.20 -8.80 -5.49
CA VAL A 14 -4.08 -7.55 -6.25
C VAL A 14 -5.20 -6.62 -5.82
N ILE A 15 -4.84 -5.61 -5.04
CA ILE A 15 -5.79 -4.64 -4.49
C ILE A 15 -5.57 -3.32 -5.20
N ASP A 16 -6.52 -2.91 -6.04
CA ASP A 16 -6.53 -1.57 -6.60
C ASP A 16 -7.73 -0.77 -6.08
N PRO A 17 -7.53 0.41 -5.46
CA PRO A 17 -8.62 1.27 -4.99
C PRO A 17 -9.51 1.82 -6.11
N LEU A 18 -9.12 1.66 -7.37
CA LEU A 18 -9.94 1.97 -8.55
C LEU A 18 -10.91 0.84 -8.92
N TYR A 19 -10.73 -0.37 -8.35
CA TYR A 19 -11.68 -1.47 -8.51
C TYR A 19 -12.91 -1.23 -7.64
N HIS A 20 -13.95 -0.71 -8.26
CA HIS A 20 -15.23 -0.50 -7.59
C HIS A 20 -16.27 -1.50 -8.08
N ASN A 21 -17.06 -2.00 -7.14
CA ASN A 21 -18.10 -3.03 -7.34
C ASN A 21 -19.18 -2.67 -8.38
N LYS A 22 -19.27 -1.40 -8.82
CA LYS A 22 -20.26 -0.96 -9.83
C LYS A 22 -19.71 -0.97 -11.25
N LEU A 23 -18.42 -1.20 -11.47
CA LEU A 23 -17.87 -1.45 -12.80
C LEU A 23 -17.93 -2.95 -13.08
N ALA A 24 -18.63 -3.32 -14.17
CA ALA A 24 -18.68 -4.70 -14.66
C ALA A 24 -17.29 -5.25 -15.04
N CYS A 25 -16.32 -4.37 -15.33
CA CYS A 25 -14.94 -4.75 -15.58
C CYS A 25 -14.01 -3.63 -15.09
N PRO A 26 -13.06 -3.90 -14.17
CA PRO A 26 -12.07 -2.91 -13.80
C PRO A 26 -11.17 -2.58 -15.00
N PRO A 27 -11.05 -1.31 -15.45
CA PRO A 27 -10.36 -0.94 -16.68
C PRO A 27 -8.87 -1.27 -16.68
N THR A 28 -8.29 -1.55 -15.51
CA THR A 28 -6.88 -1.93 -15.36
C THR A 28 -6.68 -3.40 -15.00
N GLY A 29 -7.73 -4.21 -14.87
CA GLY A 29 -7.63 -5.59 -14.37
C GLY A 29 -6.62 -6.46 -15.13
N GLN A 30 -6.69 -6.47 -16.46
CA GLN A 30 -5.75 -7.24 -17.30
C GLN A 30 -4.31 -6.72 -17.18
N ARG A 31 -4.12 -5.40 -17.08
CA ARG A 31 -2.79 -4.80 -16.88
C ARG A 31 -2.23 -5.21 -15.53
N ASP A 32 -3.04 -5.12 -14.49
CA ASP A 32 -2.64 -5.41 -13.12
C ASP A 32 -2.35 -6.91 -12.92
N GLU A 33 -3.08 -7.78 -13.64
CA GLU A 33 -2.76 -9.21 -13.76
C GLU A 33 -1.36 -9.45 -14.33
N ILE A 34 -1.06 -8.83 -15.48
CA ILE A 34 0.25 -8.95 -16.12
C ILE A 34 1.36 -8.45 -15.17
N ILE A 35 1.13 -7.34 -14.48
CA ILE A 35 2.10 -6.81 -13.52
C ILE A 35 2.29 -7.79 -12.36
N ALA A 36 1.22 -8.35 -11.81
CA ALA A 36 1.29 -9.30 -10.70
C ALA A 36 2.09 -10.55 -11.08
N TRP A 37 1.86 -11.12 -12.26
CA TRP A 37 2.64 -12.27 -12.74
C TRP A 37 4.10 -11.94 -13.04
N LYS A 38 4.40 -10.76 -13.59
CA LYS A 38 5.79 -10.32 -13.77
C LYS A 38 6.52 -10.15 -12.43
N LEU A 39 5.85 -9.61 -11.41
CA LEU A 39 6.41 -9.49 -10.07
C LEU A 39 6.61 -10.86 -9.41
N HIS A 40 5.68 -11.78 -9.62
CA HIS A 40 5.80 -13.17 -9.16
C HIS A 40 7.02 -13.86 -9.80
N ASP A 41 7.18 -13.75 -11.11
CA ASP A 41 8.34 -14.29 -11.83
C ASP A 41 9.65 -13.72 -11.29
N ALA A 42 9.73 -12.40 -11.15
CA ALA A 42 10.92 -11.72 -10.64
C ALA A 42 11.23 -12.13 -9.19
N LEU A 43 10.21 -12.24 -8.34
CA LEU A 43 10.37 -12.69 -6.96
C LEU A 43 10.99 -14.09 -6.90
N PHE A 44 10.49 -15.04 -7.69
CA PHE A 44 11.02 -16.40 -7.69
C PHE A 44 12.41 -16.51 -8.32
N THR A 45 12.73 -15.67 -9.31
CA THR A 45 14.12 -15.55 -9.80
C THR A 45 15.05 -15.11 -8.66
N CYS A 46 14.69 -14.05 -7.93
CA CYS A 46 15.48 -13.59 -6.79
C CYS A 46 15.59 -14.65 -5.67
N LEU A 47 14.50 -15.35 -5.35
CA LEU A 47 14.51 -16.40 -4.34
C LEU A 47 15.45 -17.55 -4.74
N ASN A 48 15.39 -17.99 -6.00
CA ASN A 48 16.24 -19.07 -6.48
C ASN A 48 17.72 -18.67 -6.57
N GLU A 49 18.00 -17.40 -6.90
CA GLU A 49 19.36 -16.88 -7.00
C GLU A 49 20.02 -16.65 -5.63
N PHE A 50 19.32 -15.98 -4.71
CA PHE A 50 19.91 -15.53 -3.45
C PHE A 50 19.59 -16.44 -2.25
N TYR A 51 18.57 -17.31 -2.34
CA TYR A 51 18.09 -18.15 -1.25
C TYR A 51 18.00 -19.62 -1.66
N ALA A 52 19.08 -20.14 -2.25
CA ALA A 52 19.19 -21.53 -2.66
C ALA A 52 18.84 -22.50 -1.51
N GLY A 53 17.98 -23.48 -1.80
CA GLY A 53 17.53 -24.49 -0.83
C GLY A 53 16.31 -24.09 0.01
N TRP A 54 15.79 -22.87 -0.12
CA TRP A 54 14.53 -22.50 0.54
C TRP A 54 13.35 -23.21 -0.12
N PRO A 55 12.42 -23.86 0.63
CA PRO A 55 11.38 -24.72 0.07
C PRO A 55 10.21 -23.90 -0.49
N THR A 56 10.49 -23.13 -1.54
CA THR A 56 9.50 -22.30 -2.24
C THR A 56 9.20 -22.88 -3.62
N SER A 57 7.95 -22.74 -4.08
CA SER A 57 7.52 -23.23 -5.39
C SER A 57 6.79 -22.12 -6.13
N LYS A 58 7.19 -21.93 -7.39
CA LYS A 58 6.56 -20.97 -8.30
C LYS A 58 5.18 -21.44 -8.77
N ASP A 59 4.86 -22.72 -8.62
CA ASP A 59 3.67 -23.32 -9.23
C ASP A 59 2.44 -23.27 -8.32
N ASN A 60 1.27 -23.37 -8.95
CA ASN A 60 -0.05 -23.45 -8.30
C ASN A 60 -0.40 -22.20 -7.47
N TRP A 61 0.01 -21.03 -7.96
CA TRP A 61 -0.41 -19.75 -7.39
C TRP A 61 -1.76 -19.30 -7.94
N THR A 62 -2.58 -18.69 -7.09
CA THR A 62 -3.88 -18.13 -7.47
C THR A 62 -3.87 -16.61 -7.36
N LEU A 63 -4.39 -15.93 -8.37
CA LEU A 63 -4.55 -14.48 -8.37
C LEU A 63 -5.95 -14.08 -7.93
N LYS A 64 -6.08 -13.06 -7.06
CA LYS A 64 -7.37 -12.55 -6.57
C LYS A 64 -7.43 -11.04 -6.62
N PHE A 65 -8.57 -10.51 -7.08
CA PHE A 65 -8.85 -9.08 -7.21
C PHE A 65 -10.03 -8.66 -6.32
N PRO A 66 -9.85 -8.59 -4.99
CA PRO A 66 -10.95 -8.20 -4.12
C PRO A 66 -11.28 -6.71 -4.28
N SER A 67 -12.56 -6.37 -4.39
CA SER A 67 -12.99 -5.00 -4.20
C SER A 67 -13.08 -4.68 -2.70
N MET A 68 -12.31 -3.69 -2.28
CA MET A 68 -12.15 -3.35 -0.86
C MET A 68 -13.01 -2.17 -0.40
N THR A 69 -13.77 -1.58 -1.31
CA THR A 69 -14.52 -0.35 -1.02
C THR A 69 -15.68 -0.14 -1.99
N ASN A 70 -16.70 0.54 -1.50
CA ASN A 70 -17.79 1.08 -2.33
C ASN A 70 -17.58 2.58 -2.65
N CYS A 71 -16.51 3.19 -2.14
CA CYS A 71 -16.15 4.58 -2.43
C CYS A 71 -15.49 4.70 -3.81
N ILE A 72 -15.79 5.79 -4.51
CA ILE A 72 -15.09 6.15 -5.75
C ILE A 72 -13.90 7.02 -5.38
N PHE A 73 -12.71 6.57 -5.77
CA PHE A 73 -11.45 7.27 -5.59
C PHE A 73 -10.92 7.79 -6.93
N SER A 74 -10.26 8.94 -6.90
CA SER A 74 -9.55 9.48 -8.06
C SER A 74 -8.13 8.92 -8.11
N ARG A 75 -7.42 9.11 -9.23
CA ARG A 75 -5.99 8.75 -9.33
C ARG A 75 -5.14 9.43 -8.27
N ALA A 76 -5.45 10.68 -7.91
CA ALA A 76 -4.73 11.44 -6.89
C ALA A 76 -4.89 10.85 -5.47
N ASP A 77 -5.96 10.09 -5.21
CA ASP A 77 -6.21 9.46 -3.92
C ASP A 77 -5.48 8.11 -3.77
N THR A 78 -5.03 7.52 -4.87
CA THR A 78 -4.55 6.12 -4.92
C THR A 78 -3.37 5.86 -3.99
N GLY A 79 -2.44 6.81 -3.85
CA GLY A 79 -1.28 6.66 -2.96
C GLY A 79 -1.68 6.51 -1.49
N GLY A 80 -2.61 7.35 -1.01
CA GLY A 80 -3.14 7.23 0.35
C GLY A 80 -3.97 5.96 0.56
N CYS A 81 -4.70 5.54 -0.47
CA CYS A 81 -5.47 4.30 -0.43
C CYS A 81 -4.55 3.06 -0.34
N VAL A 82 -3.50 3.00 -1.16
CA VAL A 82 -2.52 1.91 -1.15
C VAL A 82 -1.83 1.82 0.21
N LEU A 83 -1.45 2.96 0.79
CA LEU A 83 -0.88 3.00 2.15
C LEU A 83 -1.85 2.48 3.20
N HIS A 84 -3.12 2.87 3.12
CA HIS A 84 -4.16 2.36 4.01
C HIS A 84 -4.34 0.85 3.89
N VAL A 85 -4.40 0.34 2.65
CA VAL A 85 -4.49 -1.10 2.37
C VAL A 85 -3.29 -1.83 2.95
N ALA A 86 -2.06 -1.34 2.73
CA ALA A 86 -0.84 -1.95 3.26
C ALA A 86 -0.83 -2.05 4.79
N ARG A 87 -1.38 -1.05 5.49
CA ARG A 87 -1.46 -1.06 6.96
C ARG A 87 -2.53 -1.98 7.54
N HIS A 88 -3.63 -2.18 6.82
CA HIS A 88 -4.84 -2.76 7.39
C HIS A 88 -5.31 -4.06 6.74
N PHE A 89 -4.69 -4.49 5.65
CA PHE A 89 -5.01 -5.76 4.99
C PHE A 89 -4.41 -6.94 5.74
N ASP A 90 -5.24 -7.93 6.09
CA ASP A 90 -4.85 -9.13 6.85
C ASP A 90 -4.81 -10.42 6.00
N ALA A 91 -4.62 -10.26 4.69
CA ALA A 91 -4.74 -11.33 3.69
C ALA A 91 -6.17 -11.85 3.45
N HIS A 92 -7.20 -11.29 4.10
CA HIS A 92 -8.60 -11.66 3.86
C HIS A 92 -9.49 -10.43 3.67
N LYS A 93 -9.35 -9.44 4.55
CA LYS A 93 -10.14 -8.21 4.56
C LYS A 93 -9.30 -7.04 5.06
N LEU A 94 -9.87 -5.84 4.94
CA LEU A 94 -9.34 -4.69 5.66
C LEU A 94 -9.89 -4.69 7.09
N LYS A 95 -8.99 -4.60 8.07
CA LYS A 95 -9.34 -4.38 9.48
C LYS A 95 -10.05 -3.05 9.70
N MET A 96 -9.77 -2.06 8.85
CA MET A 96 -10.41 -0.75 8.84
C MET A 96 -11.00 -0.47 7.45
N PRO A 97 -12.25 0.00 7.35
CA PRO A 97 -12.85 0.28 6.04
C PRO A 97 -12.09 1.34 5.25
N LEU A 98 -11.92 1.10 3.94
CA LEU A 98 -11.31 2.05 3.03
C LEU A 98 -12.33 3.12 2.60
N THR A 99 -12.24 4.30 3.20
CA THR A 99 -13.12 5.46 2.97
C THR A 99 -12.28 6.72 2.76
N LYS A 100 -12.85 7.80 2.19
CA LYS A 100 -12.13 9.08 2.05
C LYS A 100 -11.63 9.64 3.40
N TYR A 101 -12.41 9.46 4.47
CA TYR A 101 -12.03 9.88 5.81
C TYR A 101 -10.83 9.08 6.34
N THR A 102 -10.91 7.74 6.30
CA THR A 102 -9.85 6.87 6.82
C THR A 102 -8.55 6.99 6.02
N VAL A 103 -8.64 7.19 4.70
CA VAL A 103 -7.48 7.52 3.84
C VAL A 103 -6.85 8.86 4.25
N SER A 104 -7.66 9.90 4.46
CA SER A 104 -7.16 11.21 4.88
C SER A 104 -6.48 11.16 6.24
N LYS A 105 -7.04 10.39 7.18
CA LYS A 105 -6.43 10.12 8.49
C LYS A 105 -5.09 9.39 8.32
N THR A 106 -5.08 8.30 7.54
CA THR A 106 -3.85 7.52 7.26
C THR A 106 -2.73 8.39 6.70
N LYS A 107 -3.04 9.31 5.77
CA LYS A 107 -2.04 10.24 5.22
C LYS A 107 -1.43 11.15 6.29
N ARG A 108 -2.25 11.70 7.20
CA ARG A 108 -1.76 12.55 8.29
C ARG A 108 -0.93 11.76 9.30
N ASP A 109 -1.43 10.60 9.70
CA ASP A 109 -0.75 9.72 10.66
C ASP A 109 0.61 9.27 10.09
N ALA A 110 0.64 8.86 8.82
CA ALA A 110 1.87 8.48 8.13
C ALA A 110 2.87 9.63 8.00
N LEU A 111 2.41 10.84 7.66
CA LEU A 111 3.29 12.00 7.63
C LEU A 111 3.91 12.24 9.02
N HIS A 112 3.08 12.27 10.05
CA HIS A 112 3.53 12.46 11.43
C HIS A 112 4.52 11.38 11.88
N GLU A 113 4.27 10.11 11.55
CA GLU A 113 5.20 9.01 11.80
C GLU A 113 6.52 9.19 11.03
N CYS A 114 6.48 9.58 9.75
CA CYS A 114 7.66 9.82 8.93
C CYS A 114 8.55 10.91 9.52
N LEU A 115 7.97 12.00 10.05
CA LEU A 115 8.75 13.04 10.72
C LEU A 115 9.48 12.50 11.95
N LYS A 116 8.87 11.54 12.68
CA LYS A 116 9.42 10.95 13.91
C LYS A 116 10.36 9.77 13.68
N LEU A 117 10.64 9.38 12.43
CA LEU A 117 11.52 8.24 12.16
C LEU A 117 12.91 8.49 12.73
N GLN A 118 13.41 7.51 13.50
CA GLN A 118 14.79 7.56 13.98
C GLN A 118 15.75 7.57 12.79
N GLY A 119 16.73 8.47 12.82
CA GLY A 119 17.64 8.68 11.69
C GLY A 119 17.00 9.48 10.54
N ASN A 120 15.91 10.20 10.78
CA ASN A 120 15.42 11.17 9.80
C ASN A 120 16.41 12.35 9.69
N PHE A 121 17.16 12.39 8.59
CA PHE A 121 18.13 13.44 8.29
C PHE A 121 17.51 14.67 7.61
N SER A 122 16.19 14.71 7.44
CA SER A 122 15.50 15.82 6.79
C SER A 122 15.39 17.03 7.71
N SER A 123 15.86 18.19 7.24
CA SER A 123 15.64 19.47 7.93
C SER A 123 14.15 19.80 8.09
N LEU A 124 13.30 19.32 7.17
CA LEU A 124 11.85 19.52 7.22
C LEU A 124 11.22 18.92 8.48
N ALA A 125 11.75 17.82 8.99
CA ALA A 125 11.25 17.22 10.22
C ALA A 125 11.54 18.11 11.42
N GLN A 126 12.77 18.60 11.51
CA GLN A 126 13.19 19.52 12.56
C GLN A 126 12.37 20.83 12.51
N ASP A 127 12.22 21.44 11.33
CA ASP A 127 11.44 22.67 11.16
C ASP A 127 9.96 22.48 11.49
N ALA A 128 9.38 21.36 11.07
CA ALA A 128 7.98 21.03 11.36
C ALA A 128 7.75 20.79 12.85
N PHE A 129 8.65 20.05 13.53
CA PHE A 129 8.56 19.91 14.98
C PHE A 129 8.74 21.23 15.69
N TRP A 130 9.68 22.06 15.24
CA TRP A 130 9.92 23.35 15.87
C TRP A 130 8.70 24.26 15.77
N LYS A 131 8.05 24.35 14.62
CA LYS A 131 6.79 25.10 14.44
C LYS A 131 5.63 24.58 15.29
N VAL A 132 5.58 23.28 15.56
CA VAL A 132 4.54 22.68 16.41
C VAL A 132 4.84 22.85 17.90
N LEU A 133 6.11 22.81 18.29
CA LEU A 133 6.55 22.89 19.69
C LEU A 133 6.79 24.32 20.19
N ALA A 134 7.06 25.28 19.30
CA ALA A 134 7.20 26.70 19.61
C ALA A 134 6.25 27.57 18.76
N PRO A 135 4.92 27.48 18.97
CA PRO A 135 3.95 28.24 18.16
C PRO A 135 4.07 29.76 18.35
N SER A 136 4.59 30.21 19.50
CA SER A 136 4.71 31.62 19.90
C SER A 136 5.92 32.35 19.32
N ASP A 137 6.93 31.62 18.81
CA ASP A 137 8.11 32.23 18.20
C ASP A 137 7.92 32.51 16.69
N SER A 138 6.71 32.24 16.17
CA SER A 138 6.33 32.48 14.77
C SER A 138 5.58 33.80 14.56
N ALA A 139 5.52 34.67 15.57
CA ALA A 139 5.26 36.09 15.38
C ALA A 139 6.62 36.78 15.16
N PHE A 140 6.72 37.68 14.17
CA PHE A 140 7.95 38.30 13.63
C PHE A 140 8.73 37.31 12.72
N VAL A 141 8.61 37.34 11.40
CA VAL A 141 8.62 38.45 10.41
C VAL A 141 7.71 38.12 9.23
#